data_AF-A0A0X3XE97-F1
#
_entry.id   AF-A0A0X3XE97-F1
#
_cell.length_a   1.000
_cell.length_b   1.000
_cell.length_c   1.000
_cell.angle_alpha   90.00
_cell.angle_beta   90.00
_cell.angle_gamma   90.00
#
_symmetry.space_group_name_H-M   'P 1'
#
loop_
_entity.id
_entity.type
_entity.pdbx_description
1 polymer ?
#
loop_
_entity_poly.entity_id
_entity_poly.type
_entity_poly.pdbx_seq_one_letter_code
_entity_poly.pdbx_strand_id
1 'polypeptide(L)' 'MDNRQVVDDRPVHDDRKDLPEGPPYADCVLCGEPTEHPATRPGATLCPVCEWQEAQRTACSG' A
#
# COMPACT_ATOMS: atom_id res chain seq x y z
N MET A 1 4.60 46.27 -14.10
CA MET A 1 3.52 45.77 -14.99
C MET A 1 3.68 44.27 -15.00
N ASP A 2 3.29 43.74 -13.86
CA ASP A 2 3.69 42.45 -13.35
C ASP A 2 2.71 41.43 -13.88
N ASN A 3 3.19 40.47 -14.64
CA ASN A 3 2.45 39.24 -14.81
C ASN A 3 3.39 38.06 -14.60
N ARG A 4 3.83 37.98 -13.34
CA ARG A 4 4.30 36.77 -12.68
C ARG A 4 3.13 35.79 -12.66
N GLN A 5 2.85 35.22 -13.82
CA GLN A 5 1.78 34.26 -14.01
C GLN A 5 2.22 32.96 -13.34
N VAL A 6 1.94 32.96 -12.03
CA VAL A 6 1.83 31.88 -11.07
C VAL A 6 1.80 30.53 -11.78
N VAL A 7 2.97 29.91 -11.85
CA VAL A 7 3.04 28.45 -11.86
C VAL A 7 2.43 28.02 -10.53
N ASP A 8 1.53 27.02 -10.58
CA ASP A 8 0.85 26.35 -9.46
C ASP A 8 -0.64 26.70 -9.28
N ASP A 9 -1.47 26.13 -10.16
CA ASP A 9 -2.87 25.80 -9.87
C ASP A 9 -3.20 24.48 -10.59
N ARG A 10 -2.62 23.37 -10.10
CA ARG A 10 -3.19 22.06 -10.36
C ARG A 10 -3.70 21.53 -9.02
N PRO A 11 -5.02 21.47 -8.81
CA PRO A 11 -5.57 20.74 -7.68
C PRO A 11 -5.07 19.29 -7.76
N VAL A 12 -4.22 18.92 -6.79
CA VAL A 12 -3.82 17.55 -6.52
C VAL A 12 -5.11 16.79 -6.23
N HIS A 13 -5.41 15.81 -7.08
CA HIS A 13 -6.63 15.03 -6.90
C HIS A 13 -6.59 14.31 -5.55
N ASP A 14 -7.55 14.74 -4.74
CA ASP A 14 -7.94 14.31 -3.40
C ASP A 14 -8.40 12.85 -3.41
N ASP A 15 -7.73 12.05 -2.59
CA ASP A 15 -8.27 11.04 -1.66
C ASP A 15 -9.55 10.27 -2.03
N ARG A 16 -9.73 9.92 -3.30
CA ARG A 16 -10.46 8.69 -3.67
C ARG A 16 -9.59 7.46 -3.37
N LYS A 17 -9.07 7.44 -2.15
CA LYS A 17 -8.60 6.27 -1.46
C LYS A 17 -9.87 5.49 -1.15
N ASP A 18 -10.40 4.86 -2.20
CA ASP A 18 -11.52 3.93 -2.18
C ASP A 18 -11.36 3.06 -0.94
N LEU A 19 -12.21 3.31 0.06
CA LEU A 19 -12.24 2.55 1.29
C LEU A 19 -12.36 1.09 0.87
N PRO A 20 -11.51 0.18 1.38
CA PRO A 20 -11.70 -1.23 1.12
C PRO A 20 -13.07 -1.66 1.65
N GLU A 21 -14.03 -1.77 0.76
CA GLU A 21 -15.42 -2.21 0.97
C GLU A 21 -15.52 -3.73 1.25
N GLY A 22 -14.49 -4.28 1.88
CA GLY A 22 -14.40 -5.69 2.27
C GLY A 22 -14.25 -5.86 3.78
N PRO A 23 -14.41 -7.09 4.32
CA PRO A 23 -14.04 -7.39 5.71
C PRO A 23 -12.62 -6.84 5.98
N PRO A 24 -12.32 -6.35 7.20
CA PRO A 24 -11.08 -5.67 7.49
C PRO A 24 -9.92 -6.54 7.02
N TYR A 25 -9.24 -6.09 5.96
CA TYR A 25 -8.03 -6.74 5.49
C TYR A 25 -6.99 -6.63 6.61
N ALA A 26 -6.17 -7.67 6.80
CA ALA A 26 -5.08 -7.55 7.76
C ALA A 26 -4.09 -6.49 7.26
N ASP A 27 -3.54 -5.69 8.15
CA ASP A 27 -2.41 -4.82 7.82
C ASP A 27 -1.12 -5.64 7.77
N CYS A 28 -0.32 -5.44 6.74
CA CYS A 28 0.98 -6.09 6.62
C CYS A 28 1.91 -5.64 7.75
N VAL A 29 2.53 -6.59 8.47
CA VAL A 29 3.44 -6.26 9.58
C VAL A 29 4.78 -5.65 9.14
N LEU A 30 5.10 -5.67 7.85
CA LEU A 30 6.34 -5.09 7.30
C LEU A 30 6.13 -3.71 6.67
N CYS A 31 5.10 -3.53 5.85
CA CYS A 31 4.85 -2.27 5.14
C CYS A 31 3.64 -1.47 5.66
N GLY A 32 2.76 -2.07 6.47
CA GLY A 32 1.55 -1.43 6.97
C GLY A 32 0.45 -1.23 5.92
N GLU A 33 0.59 -1.82 4.74
CA GLU A 33 -0.46 -1.79 3.71
C GLU A 33 -1.53 -2.88 3.96
N PRO A 34 -2.80 -2.62 3.58
CA PRO A 34 -3.85 -3.63 3.67
C PRO A 34 -3.51 -4.80 2.73
N THR A 35 -3.58 -6.01 3.28
CA THR A 35 -3.36 -7.24 2.51
C THR A 35 -4.57 -7.58 1.66
N GLU A 36 -4.42 -8.50 0.70
CA GLU A 36 -5.60 -9.10 0.01
C GLU A 36 -6.31 -10.15 0.89
N HIS A 37 -5.77 -10.45 2.08
CA HIS A 37 -6.28 -11.45 2.98
C HIS A 37 -7.16 -10.85 4.08
N PRO A 38 -8.32 -11.46 4.38
CA PRO A 38 -9.15 -11.01 5.48
C PRO A 38 -8.44 -11.22 6.82
N ALA A 39 -8.58 -10.28 7.76
CA ALA A 39 -7.98 -10.36 9.10
C ALA A 39 -8.44 -11.57 9.92
N THR A 40 -9.51 -12.25 9.51
CA THR A 40 -9.98 -13.51 10.08
C THR A 40 -9.14 -14.73 9.67
N ARG A 41 -8.15 -14.59 8.76
CA ARG A 41 -7.25 -15.69 8.39
C ARG A 41 -6.02 -15.71 9.30
N PRO A 42 -5.95 -16.61 10.31
CA PRO A 42 -4.79 -16.71 11.18
C PRO A 42 -3.56 -17.15 10.38
N GLY A 43 -2.46 -16.39 10.52
CA GLY A 43 -1.15 -16.73 9.94
C GLY A 43 -0.74 -15.98 8.67
N ALA A 44 -1.63 -15.19 8.05
CA ALA A 44 -1.30 -14.38 6.87
C ALA A 44 -1.19 -12.89 7.23
N THR A 45 -0.14 -12.52 7.96
CA THR A 45 0.13 -11.13 8.37
C THR A 45 1.06 -10.40 7.38
N LEU A 46 1.48 -11.06 6.31
CA LEU A 46 2.28 -10.47 5.23
C LEU A 46 1.41 -10.27 3.99
N CYS A 47 1.62 -9.16 3.29
CA CYS A 47 1.06 -8.99 1.96
C CYS A 47 1.77 -9.91 0.96
N PRO A 48 1.14 -10.27 -0.17
CA PRO A 48 1.72 -11.14 -1.20
C PRO A 48 3.08 -10.66 -1.71
N VAL A 49 3.26 -9.34 -1.78
CA VAL A 49 4.54 -8.73 -2.19
C VAL A 49 5.64 -9.05 -1.16
N CYS A 50 5.36 -8.84 0.12
CA CYS A 50 6.29 -9.13 1.20
C CYS A 50 6.56 -10.64 1.31
N GLU A 51 5.54 -11.48 1.16
CA GLU A 51 5.72 -12.95 1.18
C GLU A 51 6.71 -13.39 0.10
N TRP A 52 6.56 -12.89 -1.12
CA TRP A 52 7.43 -13.23 -2.23
C TRP A 52 8.84 -12.67 -2.04
N GLN A 53 8.97 -11.46 -1.49
CA GLN A 53 10.28 -10.90 -1.17
C GLN A 53 11.02 -11.73 -0.12
N GLU A 54 10.36 -12.18 0.95
CA GLU A 54 10.98 -13.03 1.98
C GLU A 54 11.40 -14.40 1.40
N ALA A 55 10.56 -14.99 0.54
CA ALA A 55 10.88 -16.21 -0.18
C ALA A 55 12.10 -16.02 -1.11
N GLN A 56 12.14 -14.93 -1.87
CA GLN A 56 13.26 -14.57 -2.75
C GLN A 56 14.55 -14.34 -1.96
N ARG A 57 14.49 -13.64 -0.82
CA ARG A 57 15.66 -13.39 0.04
C ARG A 57 16.23 -14.68 0.59
N THR A 58 15.36 -15.59 1.02
CA THR A 58 15.76 -16.92 1.49
C THR A 58 16.39 -17.73 0.37
N ALA A 59 15.85 -17.65 -0.85
CA ALA A 59 16.38 -18.36 -2.02
C ALA A 59 17.72 -17.80 -2.54
N CYS A 60 17.95 -16.48 -2.44
CA CYS A 60 19.12 -15.79 -2.99
C CYS A 60 20.21 -15.44 -1.97
N SER A 61 20.06 -15.76 -0.68
CA SER A 61 21.11 -15.52 0.35
C SER A 61 22.09 -16.69 0.51
N GLY A 62 22.28 -17.48 -0.55
CA GLY A 62 23.19 -18.64 -0.61
C GLY A 62 24.61 -18.26 -1.04
#